data_AF-A0A9Q0LAW7-F1
#
_entry.id   AF-A0A9Q0LAW7-F1
#
_cell.length_a   1.000
_cell.length_b   1.000
_cell.length_c   1.000
_cell.angle_alpha   90.00
_cell.angle_beta   90.00
_cell.angle_gamma   90.00
#
_symmetry.space_group_name_H-M   'P 1'
#
loop_
_entity.id
_entity.type
_entity.pdbx_description
1 polymer ?
#
loop_
_entity_poly.entity_id
_entity_poly.type
_entity_poly.pdbx_seq_one_letter_code
_entity_poly.pdbx_strand_id
1 'polypeptide(L)'
;MVNLFYYLKRIVKNLIMFKQIVKNFNEFFSNQNGFDLWSPLHCLCKNKSITTDIIRILIEKEIDLNLQKTSLLHLLCKNPSITEEMINLLKEAKVDFNLKDERDGKTPKDHLKDSLKKLV
;
A
#
# COMPACT_ATOMS: atom_id res chain seq x y z
N MET A 1 4.61 18.47 7.55
CA MET A 1 4.62 17.03 7.19
C MET A 1 3.91 16.11 8.20
N VAL A 2 3.68 16.53 9.46
CA VAL A 2 3.04 15.70 10.51
C VAL A 2 1.56 15.36 10.24
N ASN A 3 0.86 16.21 9.47
CA ASN A 3 -0.58 16.06 9.27
C ASN A 3 -0.99 14.85 8.42
N LEU A 4 -0.33 14.57 7.29
CA LEU A 4 -0.81 13.52 6.38
C LEU A 4 -0.66 12.11 6.98
N PHE A 5 0.49 11.82 7.60
CA PHE A 5 0.73 10.54 8.29
C PHE A 5 -0.22 10.34 9.48
N TYR A 6 -0.46 11.39 10.26
CA TYR A 6 -1.39 11.34 11.39
C TYR A 6 -2.84 11.17 10.93
N TYR A 7 -3.26 11.90 9.89
CA TYR A 7 -4.59 11.77 9.29
C TYR A 7 -4.81 10.37 8.74
N LEU A 8 -3.86 9.83 7.95
CA LEU A 8 -4.01 8.50 7.38
C LEU A 8 -4.09 7.41 8.46
N LYS A 9 -3.30 7.53 9.54
CA LYS A 9 -3.39 6.61 10.70
C LYS A 9 -4.77 6.62 11.35
N ARG A 10 -5.46 7.77 11.37
CA ARG A 10 -6.83 7.89 11.88
C ARG A 10 -7.87 7.40 10.87
N ILE A 11 -7.64 7.65 9.58
CA ILE A 11 -8.56 7.27 8.49
C ILE A 11 -8.63 5.75 8.34
N VAL A 12 -7.52 5.01 8.35
CA VAL A 12 -7.60 3.53 8.24
C VAL A 12 -8.30 2.85 9.39
N LYS A 13 -8.35 3.48 10.57
CA LYS A 13 -9.13 2.94 11.71
C LYS A 13 -10.63 3.08 11.51
N ASN A 14 -11.07 3.97 10.61
CA ASN A 14 -12.48 4.18 10.30
C ASN A 14 -12.73 3.85 8.82
N LEU A 15 -13.11 2.60 8.56
CA LEU A 15 -13.37 2.10 7.20
C LEU A 15 -14.43 2.92 6.45
N ILE A 16 -15.44 3.49 7.14
CA ILE A 16 -16.48 4.32 6.53
C ILE A 16 -15.86 5.61 5.97
N MET A 17 -15.06 6.29 6.80
CA MET A 17 -14.34 7.50 6.39
C MET A 17 -13.34 7.20 5.28
N PHE A 18 -12.62 6.06 5.36
CA PHE A 18 -11.71 5.64 4.32
C PHE A 18 -12.43 5.41 2.98
N LYS A 19 -13.54 4.66 2.97
CA LYS A 19 -14.35 4.43 1.76
C LYS A 19 -14.83 5.74 1.13
N GLN A 20 -15.29 6.70 1.93
CA GLN A 20 -15.73 8.01 1.43
C GLN A 20 -14.59 8.82 0.83
N ILE A 21 -13.42 8.83 1.46
CA ILE A 21 -12.25 9.57 0.96
C ILE A 21 -11.76 8.96 -0.34
N VAL A 22 -11.62 7.64 -0.41
CA VAL A 22 -11.27 6.94 -1.66
C VAL A 22 -12.29 7.28 -2.74
N LYS A 23 -13.60 7.14 -2.46
CA LYS A 23 -14.66 7.48 -3.42
C LYS A 23 -14.57 8.91 -3.97
N ASN A 24 -14.32 9.91 -3.11
CA ASN A 24 -14.38 11.32 -3.49
C ASN A 24 -13.04 11.88 -3.98
N PHE A 25 -11.92 11.21 -3.67
CA PHE A 25 -10.58 11.71 -3.88
C PHE A 25 -9.63 10.60 -4.36
N ASN A 26 -10.06 9.77 -5.31
CA ASN A 26 -9.20 8.71 -5.86
C ASN A 26 -7.85 9.24 -6.38
N GLU A 27 -7.86 10.38 -7.09
CA GLU A 27 -6.64 11.03 -7.60
C GLU A 27 -5.68 11.49 -6.49
N PHE A 28 -6.21 11.81 -5.30
CA PHE A 28 -5.39 12.22 -4.16
C PHE A 28 -4.43 11.13 -3.73
N PHE A 29 -4.82 9.85 -3.82
CA PHE A 29 -3.94 8.73 -3.44
C PHE A 29 -2.77 8.52 -4.40
N SER A 30 -2.89 8.97 -5.64
CA SER A 30 -1.86 8.88 -6.67
C SER A 30 -0.94 10.11 -6.70
N ASN A 31 -1.40 11.26 -6.18
CA ASN A 31 -0.66 12.52 -6.18
C ASN A 31 0.58 12.45 -5.25
N GLN A 32 1.74 12.75 -5.84
CA GLN A 32 3.01 12.82 -5.14
C GLN A 32 3.19 14.20 -4.49
N ASN A 33 3.74 14.23 -3.27
CA ASN A 33 4.32 15.46 -2.77
C ASN A 33 5.68 15.70 -3.44
N GLY A 34 5.90 16.89 -3.98
CA GLY A 34 7.08 17.22 -4.80
C GLY A 34 8.45 17.15 -4.09
N PHE A 35 8.49 16.70 -2.82
CA PHE A 35 9.72 16.59 -2.03
C PHE A 35 10.21 15.14 -1.84
N ASP A 36 9.32 14.14 -1.82
CA ASP A 36 9.71 12.74 -1.52
C ASP A 36 9.12 11.71 -2.50
N LEU A 37 8.43 12.13 -3.57
CA LEU A 37 7.64 11.25 -4.45
C LEU A 37 6.62 10.37 -3.66
N TRP A 38 6.29 10.78 -2.43
CA TRP A 38 5.55 9.96 -1.46
C TRP A 38 4.06 10.31 -1.53
N SER A 39 3.27 9.37 -2.04
CA SER A 39 1.82 9.51 -2.12
C SER A 39 1.10 9.06 -0.82
N PRO A 40 -0.18 9.44 -0.62
CA PRO A 40 -0.98 8.88 0.47
C PRO A 40 -1.05 7.35 0.45
N LEU A 41 -0.98 6.73 -0.73
CA LEU A 41 -0.97 5.27 -0.89
C LEU A 41 0.30 4.63 -0.30
N HIS A 42 1.47 5.24 -0.49
CA HIS A 42 2.70 4.73 0.14
C HIS A 42 2.63 4.85 1.68
N CYS A 43 2.04 5.93 2.21
CA CYS A 43 1.83 6.09 3.67
C CYS A 43 0.90 4.99 4.21
N LEU A 44 -0.13 4.63 3.45
CA LEU A 44 -1.04 3.54 3.74
C LEU A 44 -0.31 2.19 3.77
N CYS A 45 0.52 1.91 2.77
CA CYS A 45 1.30 0.68 2.68
C CYS A 45 2.32 0.51 3.82
N LYS A 46 2.81 1.60 4.42
CA LYS A 46 3.68 1.56 5.61
C LYS A 46 2.89 1.45 6.94
N ASN A 47 1.58 1.58 6.89
CA ASN A 47 0.75 1.64 8.08
C ASN A 47 0.51 0.23 8.65
N LYS A 48 0.85 0.02 9.92
CA LYS A 48 0.62 -1.26 10.62
C LYS A 48 -0.86 -1.57 10.88
N SER A 49 -1.75 -0.61 10.67
CA SER A 49 -3.20 -0.80 10.76
C SER A 49 -3.84 -1.11 9.40
N ILE A 50 -3.05 -1.45 8.37
CA ILE A 50 -3.59 -1.94 7.11
C ILE A 50 -4.32 -3.27 7.32
N THR A 51 -5.47 -3.42 6.68
CA THR A 51 -6.33 -4.60 6.78
C THR A 51 -6.69 -5.11 5.39
N THR A 52 -7.19 -6.35 5.33
CA THR A 52 -7.64 -6.96 4.08
C THR A 52 -8.75 -6.13 3.43
N ASP A 53 -9.66 -5.56 4.22
CA ASP A 53 -10.73 -4.67 3.74
C ASP A 53 -10.20 -3.43 3.04
N ILE A 54 -9.12 -2.84 3.57
CA ILE A 54 -8.50 -1.67 2.96
C ILE A 54 -7.95 -2.03 1.58
N ILE A 55 -7.24 -3.15 1.45
CA ILE A 55 -6.74 -3.65 0.16
C ILE A 55 -7.89 -3.90 -0.81
N ARG A 56 -8.96 -4.54 -0.35
CA ARG A 56 -10.16 -4.79 -1.17
C ARG A 56 -10.78 -3.50 -1.69
N ILE A 57 -10.92 -2.48 -0.83
CA ILE A 57 -11.46 -1.16 -1.23
C ILE A 57 -10.59 -0.50 -2.30
N LEU A 58 -9.25 -0.57 -2.17
CA LEU A 58 -8.35 0.01 -3.16
C LEU A 58 -8.51 -0.67 -4.53
N ILE A 59 -8.61 -1.99 -4.54
CA ILE A 59 -8.82 -2.80 -5.76
C ILE A 59 -10.19 -2.52 -6.37
N GLU A 60 -11.27 -2.53 -5.57
CA GLU A 60 -12.64 -2.20 -6.01
C GLU A 60 -12.77 -0.80 -6.61
N LYS A 61 -11.85 0.10 -6.26
CA LYS A 61 -11.84 1.48 -6.72
C LYS A 61 -10.90 1.72 -7.90
N GLU A 62 -10.33 0.63 -8.45
CA GLU A 62 -9.43 0.64 -9.60
C GLU A 62 -8.24 1.59 -9.39
N ILE A 63 -7.81 1.75 -8.14
CA ILE A 63 -6.60 2.51 -7.86
C ILE A 63 -5.44 1.74 -8.47
N ASP A 64 -4.70 2.40 -9.35
CA ASP A 64 -3.53 1.80 -9.97
C ASP A 64 -2.41 1.62 -8.94
N LEU A 65 -2.27 0.38 -8.48
CA LEU A 65 -1.24 -0.03 -7.53
C LEU A 65 0.15 -0.23 -8.20
N ASN A 66 0.21 -0.20 -9.54
CA ASN A 66 1.43 -0.31 -10.33
C ASN A 66 2.02 1.06 -10.74
N LEU A 67 1.19 2.12 -10.71
CA LEU A 67 1.54 3.50 -11.12
C LEU A 67 2.78 4.06 -10.40
N GLN A 68 3.08 3.55 -9.20
CA GLN A 68 4.19 4.00 -8.36
C GLN A 68 5.30 2.96 -8.36
N LYS A 69 5.86 2.82 -9.59
CA LYS A 69 6.74 1.82 -10.21
C LYS A 69 7.57 0.85 -9.37
N THR A 70 7.88 1.13 -8.12
CA THR A 70 8.92 0.37 -7.40
C THR A 70 8.85 0.46 -5.89
N SER A 71 8.29 1.51 -5.30
CA SER A 71 8.35 1.67 -3.84
C SER A 71 7.09 1.20 -3.12
N LEU A 72 5.92 1.24 -3.77
CA LEU A 72 4.64 1.00 -3.08
C LEU A 72 4.49 -0.45 -2.60
N LEU A 73 4.62 -1.40 -3.53
CA LEU A 73 4.49 -2.82 -3.23
C LEU A 73 5.61 -3.32 -2.34
N HIS A 74 6.82 -2.78 -2.48
CA HIS A 74 7.93 -3.09 -1.59
C HIS A 74 7.67 -2.60 -0.18
N LEU A 75 7.13 -1.39 0.00
CA LEU A 75 6.73 -0.90 1.31
C LEU A 75 5.64 -1.79 1.94
N LEU A 76 4.66 -2.21 1.13
CA LEU A 76 3.61 -3.09 1.60
C LEU A 76 4.15 -4.47 1.99
N CYS A 77 5.04 -5.05 1.19
CA CYS A 77 5.66 -6.35 1.47
C CYS A 77 6.66 -6.32 2.64
N LYS A 78 7.23 -5.14 2.96
CA LYS A 78 8.04 -4.90 4.17
C LYS A 78 7.18 -4.61 5.40
N ASN A 79 5.86 -4.45 5.26
CA ASN A 79 4.98 -4.15 6.37
C ASN A 79 4.73 -5.40 7.21
N PRO A 80 4.98 -5.39 8.52
CA PRO A 80 4.76 -6.55 9.38
C PRO A 80 3.29 -6.98 9.49
N SER A 81 2.35 -6.10 9.12
CA SER A 81 0.92 -6.40 9.15
C SER A 81 0.40 -7.04 7.86
N ILE A 82 1.27 -7.29 6.87
CA ILE A 82 0.89 -7.96 5.63
C ILE A 82 0.58 -9.44 5.90
N THR A 83 -0.54 -9.93 5.37
CA THR A 83 -0.97 -11.33 5.50
C THR A 83 -0.98 -12.04 4.15
N GLU A 84 -0.98 -13.37 4.14
CA GLU A 84 -1.10 -14.15 2.91
C GLU A 84 -2.39 -13.83 2.14
N GLU A 85 -3.49 -13.57 2.85
CA GLU A 85 -4.78 -13.18 2.26
C GLU A 85 -4.66 -11.87 1.46
N MET A 86 -4.02 -10.85 2.03
CA MET A 86 -3.78 -9.58 1.33
C MET A 86 -2.93 -9.77 0.07
N ILE A 87 -1.92 -10.65 0.13
CA ILE A 87 -1.08 -10.96 -1.03
C ILE A 87 -1.85 -11.69 -2.12
N ASN A 88 -2.75 -12.60 -1.75
CA ASN A 88 -3.58 -13.30 -2.72
C ASN A 88 -4.54 -12.33 -3.43
N LEU A 89 -5.17 -11.40 -2.71
CA LEU A 89 -6.01 -10.36 -3.32
C LEU A 89 -5.25 -9.48 -4.31
N LEU A 90 -4.01 -9.08 -3.97
CA LEU A 90 -3.19 -8.27 -4.88
C LEU A 90 -2.80 -9.05 -6.15
N LYS A 91 -2.54 -10.36 -6.04
CA LYS A 91 -2.29 -11.22 -7.20
C LYS A 91 -3.53 -11.34 -8.08
N GLU A 92 -4.71 -11.51 -7.49
CA GLU A 92 -5.99 -11.53 -8.20
C GLU A 92 -6.24 -10.22 -8.95
N ALA A 93 -5.86 -9.09 -8.34
CA ALA A 93 -5.90 -7.76 -8.96
C ALA A 93 -4.80 -7.52 -10.02
N LYS A 94 -4.05 -8.56 -10.42
CA LYS A 94 -2.98 -8.51 -11.43
C LYS A 94 -1.89 -7.46 -11.15
N VAL A 95 -1.62 -7.22 -9.87
CA VAL A 95 -0.54 -6.36 -9.42
C VAL A 95 0.81 -7.00 -9.75
N ASP A 96 1.77 -6.24 -10.29
CA ASP A 96 3.05 -6.80 -10.73
C ASP A 96 4.05 -6.92 -9.58
N PHE A 97 4.19 -8.15 -9.08
CA PHE A 97 5.13 -8.52 -8.02
C PHE A 97 6.57 -8.77 -8.50
N ASN A 98 6.87 -8.55 -9.79
CA ASN A 98 8.21 -8.76 -10.34
C ASN A 98 8.94 -7.45 -10.66
N LEU A 99 8.28 -6.30 -10.45
CA LEU A 99 8.91 -4.98 -10.56
C LEU A 99 10.07 -4.86 -9.57
N LYS A 100 11.27 -4.55 -10.04
CA LYS A 100 12.45 -4.39 -9.17
C LYS A 100 12.48 -2.99 -8.62
N ASP A 101 12.70 -2.82 -7.31
CA ASP A 101 12.88 -1.48 -6.74
C ASP A 101 14.22 -0.89 -7.21
N GLU A 102 14.18 0.35 -7.71
CA GLU A 102 15.36 1.01 -8.28
C GLU A 102 16.47 1.24 -7.24
N ARG A 103 16.15 1.25 -5.94
CA ARG A 103 17.10 1.51 -4.86
C ARG A 103 17.82 0.26 -4.40
N ASP A 104 17.13 -0.87 -4.28
CA ASP A 104 17.70 -2.12 -3.75
C ASP A 104 17.80 -3.25 -4.79
N GLY A 105 17.25 -3.07 -5.99
CA GLY A 105 17.27 -4.04 -7.08
C GLY A 105 16.44 -5.29 -6.81
N LYS A 106 15.73 -5.36 -5.68
CA LYS A 106 14.94 -6.53 -5.26
C LYS A 106 13.51 -6.41 -5.74
N THR A 107 12.81 -7.54 -5.78
CA THR A 107 11.37 -7.59 -6.07
C THR A 107 10.55 -7.51 -4.76
N PRO A 108 9.25 -7.16 -4.81
CA PRO A 108 8.38 -7.22 -3.64
C PRO A 108 8.36 -8.62 -3.01
N LYS A 109 8.44 -9.68 -3.84
CA LYS A 109 8.48 -11.08 -3.38
C LYS A 109 9.70 -11.40 -2.52
N ASP A 110 10.85 -10.78 -2.81
CA ASP A 110 12.05 -10.99 -2.02
C ASP A 110 11.85 -10.47 -0.59
N HIS A 111 11.13 -9.34 -0.44
CA HIS A 111 10.78 -8.78 0.87
C HIS A 111 9.65 -9.55 1.59
N LEU A 112 8.73 -10.17 0.85
CA LEU A 112 7.70 -11.05 1.45
C LEU A 112 8.31 -12.26 2.17
N LYS A 113 9.33 -12.89 1.58
CA LYS A 113 10.01 -14.03 2.20
C LYS A 113 10.61 -13.63 3.55
N ASP A 114 11.18 -12.43 3.65
CA ASP A 114 11.78 -11.93 4.88
C ASP A 114 10.73 -11.49 5.92
N SER A 115 9.58 -10.96 5.47
CA SER A 115 8.50 -10.53 6.36
C SER A 115 7.66 -11.70 6.88
N LEU A 116 7.32 -12.69 6.04
CA LEU A 116 6.52 -13.85 6.42
C LEU A 116 7.32 -14.87 7.26
N LYS A 117 8.65 -14.96 7.08
CA LYS A 117 9.52 -15.77 7.94
C LYS A 117 9.59 -15.30 9.39
N LYS A 118 9.23 -14.05 9.69
CA LYS A 118 9.19 -13.52 11.07
C LYS A 118 7.92 -13.93 11.83
N LEU A 119 7.00 -14.64 11.18
CA LEU A 119 5.73 -15.09 11.76
C LEU A 119 5.77 -16.57 12.21
N VAL A 120 6.92 -17.25 12.06
CA VAL A 120 7.20 -18.61 12.54
C VAL A 120 8.38 -18.56 13.50
#